data_AF-A0A1J5F9C1-F1
#
_entry.id   AF-A0A1J5F9C1-F1
#
_cell.length_a   1.000
_cell.length_b   1.000
_cell.length_c   1.000
_cell.angle_alpha   90.00
_cell.angle_beta   90.00
_cell.angle_gamma   90.00
#
_symmetry.space_group_name_H-M   'P 1'
#
loop_
_entity.id
_entity.type
_entity.pdbx_description
1 polymer ?
#
loop_
_entity_poly.entity_id
_entity_poly.type
_entity_poly.pdbx_seq_one_letter_code
_entity_poly.pdbx_strand_id
1 'polypeptide(L)'
;MQFAVVDVETTGGSPHVDRIMEIGIVLVDDGIITETYETLVDPDRDIPPFVQNLTGITPKMVKHAPPFHQVASKIDQMLADRIFVAHNVAFDYGFIKAELNRAGFFFETSRLCTVKLSRKVFPGMPSYSLHKLSNALEIPDFKHHRALGDALAAAELLMLADKRGAIDEIQKEIRGGVKPAFLPKGWDEKKIQTIPRTAGILWFHGKNDKILYICATRNMREKVLSLLSNVNRGPLSAVREGLFDISFESTGSDLLAKLCVASALFKNKYPCNVAVRSPSDVGAPLPDMVVFGPGRSEGEKVVIVVRNNQVLGFQFVDEEGSFSLSCVMESLRRFPESLNLVPHLRPVLQGNRFRVVFQ
;
A
#
# COMPACT_ATOMS: atom_id res chain seq x y z
N MET A 1 8.47 14.62 -6.15
CA MET A 1 7.61 13.44 -5.92
C MET A 1 8.50 12.27 -5.52
N GLN A 2 8.00 11.36 -4.69
CA GLN A 2 8.75 10.19 -4.23
C GLN A 2 8.25 8.92 -4.92
N PHE A 3 9.16 8.20 -5.56
CA PHE A 3 8.88 6.98 -6.30
C PHE A 3 9.69 5.82 -5.75
N ALA A 4 9.14 4.61 -5.88
CA ALA A 4 9.88 3.38 -5.77
C ALA A 4 9.75 2.64 -7.11
N VAL A 5 10.82 2.62 -7.89
CA VAL A 5 10.90 1.91 -9.17
C VAL A 5 11.33 0.49 -8.89
N VAL A 6 10.49 -0.47 -9.26
CA VAL A 6 10.63 -1.87 -8.89
C VAL A 6 10.62 -2.73 -10.13
N ASP A 7 11.46 -3.75 -10.12
CA ASP A 7 11.43 -4.85 -11.07
C ASP A 7 11.65 -6.15 -10.29
N VAL A 8 11.01 -7.23 -10.73
CA VAL A 8 11.11 -8.55 -10.08
C VAL A 8 11.33 -9.65 -11.08
N GLU A 9 12.20 -10.60 -10.72
CA GLU A 9 12.30 -11.86 -11.43
C GLU A 9 11.54 -12.93 -10.66
N THR A 10 10.82 -13.80 -11.39
CA THR A 10 9.85 -14.73 -10.81
C THR A 10 9.98 -16.14 -11.37
N THR A 11 9.48 -17.13 -10.62
CA THR A 11 9.46 -18.54 -11.06
C THR A 11 8.44 -18.84 -12.17
N GLY A 12 7.68 -17.84 -12.62
CA GLY A 12 6.59 -17.96 -13.58
C GLY A 12 5.73 -16.70 -13.68
N GLY A 13 4.62 -16.76 -14.42
CA GLY A 13 3.84 -15.58 -14.80
C GLY A 13 2.70 -15.19 -13.87
N SER A 14 2.37 -16.00 -12.85
CA SER A 14 1.16 -15.81 -12.05
C SER A 14 1.47 -15.62 -10.56
N PRO A 15 1.21 -14.45 -9.96
CA PRO A 15 1.51 -14.20 -8.55
C PRO A 15 0.67 -15.06 -7.59
N HIS A 16 -0.37 -15.75 -8.08
CA HIS A 16 -1.18 -16.67 -7.26
C HIS A 16 -0.46 -17.97 -6.96
N VAL A 17 0.32 -18.48 -7.92
CA VAL A 17 1.01 -19.75 -7.80
C VAL A 17 2.52 -19.56 -7.76
N ASP A 18 3.09 -18.67 -8.57
CA ASP A 18 4.52 -18.42 -8.71
C ASP A 18 5.07 -17.48 -7.63
N ARG A 19 6.40 -17.48 -7.48
CA ARG A 19 7.12 -16.80 -6.40
C ARG A 19 8.21 -15.89 -6.97
N ILE A 20 8.58 -14.87 -6.21
CA ILE A 20 9.69 -13.98 -6.51
C ILE A 20 11.02 -14.69 -6.22
N MET A 21 12.01 -14.51 -7.10
CA MET A 21 13.38 -15.02 -6.94
C MET A 21 14.46 -13.92 -6.94
N GLU A 22 14.14 -12.72 -7.44
CA GLU A 22 14.98 -11.53 -7.31
C GLU A 22 14.12 -10.27 -7.27
N ILE A 23 14.58 -9.24 -6.55
CA ILE A 23 13.93 -7.94 -6.46
C ILE A 23 14.98 -6.86 -6.64
N GLY A 24 14.70 -5.90 -7.52
CA GLY A 24 15.39 -4.62 -7.63
C GLY A 24 14.46 -3.49 -7.25
N ILE A 25 14.92 -2.59 -6.37
CA ILE A 25 14.20 -1.37 -5.98
C ILE A 25 15.13 -0.17 -6.13
N VAL A 26 14.66 0.89 -6.77
CA VAL A 26 15.35 2.17 -6.92
C VAL A 26 14.43 3.26 -6.39
N LEU A 27 14.86 3.96 -5.34
CA LEU A 27 14.15 5.11 -4.80
C LEU A 27 14.53 6.36 -5.57
N VAL A 28 13.53 7.08 -6.05
CA VAL A 28 13.71 8.34 -6.79
C VAL A 28 12.93 9.43 -6.09
N ASP A 29 13.65 10.41 -5.56
CA ASP A 29 13.09 11.57 -4.86
C ASP A 29 13.44 12.82 -5.65
N ASP A 30 12.40 13.54 -6.08
CA ASP A 30 12.52 14.80 -6.81
C ASP A 30 13.45 14.74 -8.03
N GLY A 31 13.36 13.61 -8.76
CA GLY A 31 14.12 13.38 -10.00
C GLY A 31 15.57 12.97 -9.78
N ILE A 32 15.93 12.55 -8.56
CA ILE A 32 17.25 12.07 -8.19
C ILE A 32 17.13 10.68 -7.57
N ILE A 33 18.00 9.75 -7.95
CA ILE A 33 18.09 8.44 -7.30
C ILE A 33 18.71 8.63 -5.90
N THR A 34 17.98 8.24 -4.86
CA THR A 34 18.42 8.42 -3.46
C THR A 34 18.90 7.12 -2.82
N GLU A 35 18.34 5.98 -3.23
CA GLU A 35 18.72 4.67 -2.68
C GLU A 35 18.46 3.56 -3.71
N THR A 36 19.25 2.50 -3.64
CA THR A 36 19.02 1.26 -4.39
C THR A 36 19.05 0.05 -3.47
N TYR A 37 18.27 -0.97 -3.80
CA TYR A 37 18.23 -2.24 -3.09
C TYR A 37 18.07 -3.40 -4.07
N GLU A 38 18.90 -4.41 -3.92
CA GLU A 38 18.86 -5.65 -4.71
C GLU A 38 18.95 -6.83 -3.74
N THR A 39 18.13 -7.84 -3.95
CA THR A 39 18.27 -9.11 -3.24
C THR A 39 17.77 -10.26 -4.10
N LEU A 40 18.52 -11.37 -4.08
CA LEU A 40 17.95 -12.67 -4.41
C LEU A 40 16.99 -13.09 -3.29
N VAL A 41 16.01 -13.93 -3.64
CA VAL A 41 15.01 -14.46 -2.72
C VAL A 41 14.92 -15.96 -2.95
N ASP A 42 14.91 -16.75 -1.87
CA ASP A 42 14.57 -18.17 -1.98
C ASP A 42 13.05 -18.30 -2.23
N PRO A 43 12.62 -18.78 -3.42
CA PRO A 43 11.21 -18.90 -3.74
C PRO A 43 10.53 -20.07 -3.03
N ASP A 44 11.28 -20.93 -2.32
CA ASP A 44 10.79 -22.15 -1.65
C ASP A 44 10.10 -23.10 -2.64
N ARG A 45 10.67 -23.22 -3.85
CA ARG A 45 10.20 -24.08 -4.93
C ARG A 45 11.20 -24.21 -6.07
N ASP A 46 10.93 -25.17 -6.96
CA ASP A 46 11.70 -25.35 -8.19
C ASP A 46 11.52 -24.18 -9.17
N ILE A 47 12.63 -23.79 -9.80
CA ILE A 47 12.68 -22.81 -10.88
C ILE A 47 12.67 -23.58 -12.21
N PRO A 48 11.62 -23.44 -13.05
CA PRO A 48 11.55 -24.14 -14.34
C PRO A 48 12.75 -23.83 -15.24
N PRO A 49 13.26 -24.79 -16.05
CA PRO A 49 14.42 -24.56 -16.91
C PRO A 49 14.27 -23.38 -17.88
N PHE A 50 13.06 -23.13 -18.38
CA PHE A 50 12.82 -21.98 -19.26
C PHE A 50 13.01 -20.64 -18.53
N VAL A 51 12.65 -20.56 -17.24
CA VAL A 51 12.85 -19.37 -16.41
C VAL A 51 14.33 -19.16 -16.12
N GLN A 52 15.06 -20.24 -15.83
CA GLN A 52 16.52 -20.17 -15.64
C GLN A 52 17.22 -19.66 -16.90
N ASN A 53 16.81 -20.11 -18.08
CA ASN A 53 17.37 -19.63 -19.35
C ASN A 53 17.02 -18.16 -19.64
N LEU A 54 15.84 -17.70 -19.22
CA LEU A 54 15.38 -16.34 -19.44
C LEU A 54 16.07 -15.32 -18.53
N THR A 55 16.24 -15.67 -17.26
CA THR A 55 16.67 -14.75 -16.19
C THR A 55 18.13 -14.95 -15.78
N GLY A 56 18.72 -16.09 -16.16
CA GLY A 56 20.04 -16.51 -15.67
C GLY A 56 20.05 -16.94 -14.20
N ILE A 57 18.94 -16.88 -13.48
CA ILE A 57 18.85 -17.24 -12.07
C ILE A 57 18.74 -18.76 -11.94
N THR A 58 19.71 -19.37 -11.27
CA THR A 58 19.77 -20.81 -11.06
C THR A 58 19.33 -21.19 -9.65
N PRO A 59 18.84 -22.43 -9.42
CA PRO A 59 18.52 -22.93 -8.08
C PRO A 59 19.69 -22.79 -7.09
N LYS A 60 20.94 -22.90 -7.56
CA LYS A 60 22.13 -22.73 -6.72
C LYS A 60 22.29 -21.30 -6.19
N MET A 61 21.88 -20.29 -6.94
CA MET A 61 21.97 -18.89 -6.54
C MET A 61 20.97 -18.56 -5.42
N VAL A 62 19.76 -19.08 -5.51
CA VAL A 62 18.69 -18.78 -4.54
C VAL A 62 18.68 -19.69 -3.32
N LYS A 63 19.36 -20.85 -3.36
CA LYS A 63 19.39 -21.82 -2.25
C LYS A 63 19.83 -21.25 -0.89
N HIS A 64 20.67 -20.22 -0.92
CA HIS A 64 21.18 -19.55 0.29
C HIS A 64 20.66 -18.12 0.43
N ALA A 65 19.77 -17.69 -0.46
CA ALA A 65 19.12 -16.40 -0.37
C ALA A 65 18.06 -16.41 0.76
N PRO A 66 17.74 -15.26 1.35
CA PRO A 66 16.68 -15.20 2.34
C PRO A 66 15.32 -15.53 1.71
N PRO A 67 14.43 -16.26 2.39
CA PRO A 67 13.04 -16.36 1.96
C PRO A 67 12.35 -14.99 2.08
N PHE A 68 11.32 -14.76 1.26
CA PHE A 68 10.68 -13.43 1.16
C PHE A 68 10.27 -12.83 2.51
N HIS A 69 9.74 -13.63 3.43
CA HIS A 69 9.26 -13.13 4.73
C HIS A 69 10.37 -12.46 5.58
N GLN A 70 11.65 -12.81 5.38
CA GLN A 70 12.77 -12.18 6.08
C GLN A 70 13.12 -10.79 5.51
N VAL A 71 12.85 -10.55 4.22
CA VAL A 71 13.09 -9.26 3.56
C VAL A 71 11.83 -8.38 3.49
N ALA A 72 10.65 -8.95 3.76
CA ALA A 72 9.35 -8.31 3.63
C ALA A 72 9.25 -6.98 4.39
N SER A 73 9.74 -6.91 5.65
CA SER A 73 9.68 -5.67 6.43
C SER A 73 10.49 -4.54 5.81
N LYS A 74 11.68 -4.84 5.27
CA LYS A 74 12.52 -3.84 4.61
C LYS A 74 11.87 -3.35 3.32
N ILE A 75 11.36 -4.28 2.52
CA ILE A 75 10.65 -3.95 1.27
C ILE A 75 9.42 -3.09 1.57
N ASP A 76 8.59 -3.47 2.54
CA ASP A 76 7.40 -2.68 2.92
C ASP A 76 7.77 -1.25 3.35
N GLN A 77 8.87 -1.08 4.08
CA GLN A 77 9.39 0.25 4.46
C GLN A 77 9.86 1.05 3.26
N MET A 78 10.64 0.45 2.35
CA MET A 78 11.11 1.12 1.14
C MET A 78 9.97 1.52 0.18
N LEU A 79 8.86 0.80 0.21
CA LEU A 79 7.68 1.08 -0.62
C LEU A 79 6.65 1.97 0.08
N ALA A 80 6.81 2.23 1.38
CA ALA A 80 5.87 3.03 2.16
C ALA A 80 5.81 4.47 1.62
N ASP A 81 4.59 5.00 1.52
CA ASP A 81 4.29 6.38 1.11
C ASP A 81 4.88 6.85 -0.23
N ARG A 82 5.33 5.89 -1.05
CA ARG A 82 5.91 6.10 -2.38
C ARG A 82 4.99 5.57 -3.48
N ILE A 83 5.05 6.21 -4.65
CA ILE A 83 4.37 5.71 -5.84
C ILE A 83 5.16 4.52 -6.38
N PHE A 84 4.51 3.38 -6.51
CA PHE A 84 5.10 2.18 -7.09
C PHE A 84 5.21 2.32 -8.61
N VAL A 85 6.42 2.25 -9.15
CA VAL A 85 6.69 2.40 -10.57
C VAL A 85 7.30 1.11 -11.10
N ALA A 86 6.85 0.65 -12.28
CA ALA A 86 7.52 -0.46 -12.97
C ALA A 86 7.23 -0.44 -14.47
N HIS A 87 8.05 -1.14 -15.24
CA HIS A 87 7.93 -1.26 -16.69
C HIS A 87 6.98 -2.41 -17.06
N ASN A 88 5.69 -2.10 -17.10
CA ASN A 88 4.55 -3.04 -17.06
C ASN A 88 4.05 -3.34 -15.65
N VAL A 89 3.78 -2.26 -14.90
CA VAL A 89 3.47 -2.25 -13.46
C VAL A 89 2.46 -3.26 -12.93
N ALA A 90 1.55 -3.79 -13.75
CA ALA A 90 0.59 -4.79 -13.28
C ALA A 90 1.27 -6.10 -12.84
N PHE A 91 2.37 -6.46 -13.49
CA PHE A 91 3.12 -7.69 -13.21
C PHE A 91 3.84 -7.58 -11.86
N ASP A 92 4.79 -6.66 -11.75
CA ASP A 92 5.66 -6.49 -10.56
C ASP A 92 4.85 -6.17 -9.32
N TYR A 93 3.89 -5.25 -9.45
CA TYR A 93 3.00 -4.90 -8.35
C TYR A 93 2.18 -6.12 -7.88
N GLY A 94 1.74 -6.96 -8.81
CA GLY A 94 0.97 -8.17 -8.49
C GLY A 94 1.78 -9.14 -7.63
N PHE A 95 3.04 -9.38 -7.98
CA PHE A 95 3.96 -10.23 -7.24
C PHE A 95 4.33 -9.64 -5.88
N ILE A 96 4.75 -8.38 -5.83
CA ILE A 96 5.10 -7.70 -4.56
C ILE A 96 3.91 -7.69 -3.61
N LYS A 97 2.71 -7.36 -4.11
CA LYS A 97 1.49 -7.39 -3.31
C LYS A 97 1.19 -8.79 -2.78
N ALA A 98 1.33 -9.82 -3.61
CA ALA A 98 1.07 -11.20 -3.19
C ALA A 98 2.05 -11.66 -2.10
N GLU A 99 3.35 -11.42 -2.29
CA GLU A 99 4.38 -11.79 -1.32
C GLU A 99 4.27 -11.01 0.00
N LEU A 100 4.05 -9.70 -0.05
CA LEU A 100 3.81 -8.90 1.15
C LEU A 100 2.57 -9.38 1.92
N ASN A 101 1.47 -9.67 1.22
CA ASN A 101 0.28 -10.24 1.86
C ASN A 101 0.56 -11.62 2.50
N ARG A 102 1.33 -12.50 1.84
CA ARG A 102 1.74 -13.79 2.41
C ARG A 102 2.59 -13.62 3.67
N ALA A 103 3.43 -12.59 3.72
CA ALA A 103 4.25 -12.22 4.87
C ALA A 103 3.48 -11.44 5.96
N GLY A 104 2.16 -11.24 5.81
CA GLY A 104 1.30 -10.58 6.79
C GLY A 104 1.21 -9.05 6.63
N PHE A 105 1.77 -8.47 5.58
CA PHE A 105 1.73 -7.04 5.30
C PHE A 105 0.57 -6.71 4.35
N PHE A 106 -0.29 -5.77 4.76
CA PHE A 106 -1.26 -5.18 3.82
C PHE A 106 -0.57 -4.17 2.91
N PHE A 107 -0.50 -4.45 1.61
CA PHE A 107 0.12 -3.59 0.61
C PHE A 107 -0.89 -3.02 -0.40
N GLU A 108 -1.02 -1.69 -0.40
CA GLU A 108 -1.76 -0.92 -1.40
C GLU A 108 -1.11 0.47 -1.53
N THR A 109 -0.72 0.85 -2.75
CA THR A 109 -0.19 2.18 -3.06
C THR A 109 -0.56 2.61 -4.49
N SER A 110 -0.44 3.90 -4.75
CA SER A 110 -0.46 4.50 -6.08
C SER A 110 0.56 3.84 -7.00
N ARG A 111 0.24 3.74 -8.30
CA ARG A 111 1.06 3.00 -9.26
C ARG A 111 1.27 3.81 -10.54
N LEU A 112 2.44 3.67 -11.15
CA LEU A 112 2.77 4.28 -12.43
C LEU A 112 3.40 3.23 -13.36
N CYS A 113 2.88 3.14 -14.59
CA CYS A 113 3.42 2.24 -15.60
C CYS A 113 4.28 3.02 -16.59
N THR A 114 5.58 2.75 -16.62
CA THR A 114 6.49 3.47 -17.52
C THR A 114 6.23 3.17 -19.00
N VAL A 115 5.65 2.01 -19.34
CA VAL A 115 5.15 1.73 -20.71
C VAL A 115 4.05 2.71 -21.11
N LYS A 116 3.05 2.91 -20.24
CA LYS A 116 1.93 3.82 -20.52
C LYS A 116 2.38 5.27 -20.59
N LEU A 117 3.26 5.66 -19.66
CA LEU A 117 3.88 6.98 -19.65
C LEU A 117 4.67 7.21 -20.94
N SER A 118 5.52 6.26 -21.32
CA SER A 118 6.39 6.37 -22.49
C SER A 118 5.61 6.50 -23.79
N ARG A 119 4.47 5.81 -23.94
CA ARG A 119 3.61 5.97 -25.13
C ARG A 119 3.07 7.39 -25.31
N LYS A 120 2.88 8.12 -24.22
CA LYS A 120 2.40 9.51 -24.27
C LYS A 120 3.55 10.49 -24.49
N VAL A 121 4.67 10.28 -23.80
CA VAL A 121 5.81 11.21 -23.80
C VAL A 121 6.72 11.02 -25.02
N PHE A 122 6.81 9.79 -25.52
CA PHE A 122 7.67 9.39 -26.63
C PHE A 122 6.83 8.68 -27.71
N PRO A 123 5.89 9.38 -28.38
CA PRO A 123 5.04 8.76 -29.39
C PRO A 123 5.85 8.29 -30.61
N GLY A 124 5.36 7.26 -31.29
CA GLY A 124 5.96 6.76 -32.54
C GLY A 124 7.16 5.82 -32.39
N MET A 125 7.51 5.41 -31.16
CA MET A 125 8.61 4.47 -30.95
C MET A 125 8.33 3.09 -31.58
N PRO A 126 9.34 2.44 -32.19
CA PRO A 126 9.18 1.15 -32.87
C PRO A 126 8.82 0.01 -31.91
N SER A 127 9.15 0.17 -30.62
CA SER A 127 8.74 -0.74 -29.56
C SER A 127 8.77 0.00 -28.23
N TYR A 128 7.95 -0.46 -27.29
CA TYR A 128 7.91 0.03 -25.92
C TYR A 128 8.37 -1.02 -24.90
N SER A 129 9.18 -2.00 -25.34
CA SER A 129 9.92 -2.81 -24.37
C SER A 129 11.07 -1.99 -23.77
N LEU A 130 11.41 -2.25 -22.51
CA LEU A 130 12.40 -1.47 -21.78
C LEU A 130 13.73 -1.40 -22.52
N HIS A 131 14.23 -2.54 -22.99
CA HIS A 131 15.49 -2.62 -23.73
C HIS A 131 15.46 -1.77 -25.02
N LYS A 132 14.40 -1.88 -25.84
CA LYS A 132 14.33 -1.13 -27.10
C LYS A 132 14.15 0.37 -26.87
N LEU A 133 13.40 0.77 -25.85
CA LEU A 133 13.27 2.16 -25.46
C LEU A 133 14.59 2.71 -24.92
N SER A 134 15.28 1.95 -24.07
CA SER A 134 16.56 2.36 -23.49
C SER A 134 17.58 2.64 -24.57
N ASN A 135 17.69 1.74 -25.56
CA ASN A 135 18.56 1.95 -26.72
C ASN A 135 18.14 3.17 -27.56
N ALA A 136 16.84 3.33 -27.84
CA ALA A 136 16.35 4.42 -28.67
C ALA A 136 16.44 5.80 -28.02
N LEU A 137 16.46 5.85 -26.68
CA LEU A 137 16.52 7.07 -25.88
C LEU A 137 17.91 7.30 -25.27
N GLU A 138 18.90 6.50 -25.66
CA GLU A 138 20.29 6.57 -25.18
C GLU A 138 20.40 6.49 -23.64
N ILE A 139 19.54 5.70 -23.01
CA ILE A 139 19.62 5.39 -21.58
C ILE A 139 20.83 4.45 -21.34
N PRO A 140 21.63 4.66 -20.28
CA PRO A 140 22.78 3.80 -19.99
C PRO A 140 22.41 2.32 -19.85
N ASP A 141 23.35 1.44 -20.22
CA ASP A 141 23.21 0.00 -20.01
C ASP A 141 23.54 -0.35 -18.55
N PHE A 142 22.55 -0.93 -17.85
CA PHE A 142 22.65 -1.33 -16.45
C PHE A 142 22.70 -2.85 -16.26
N LYS A 143 23.14 -3.62 -17.27
CA LYS A 143 23.11 -5.09 -17.29
C LYS A 143 21.67 -5.62 -17.31
N HIS A 144 21.11 -5.67 -18.51
CA HIS A 144 19.78 -6.21 -18.78
C HIS A 144 19.55 -7.62 -18.22
N HIS A 145 18.28 -7.91 -17.89
CA HIS A 145 17.82 -9.21 -17.35
C HIS A 145 18.29 -9.51 -15.93
N ARG A 146 18.50 -8.44 -15.16
CA ARG A 146 18.67 -8.49 -13.71
C ARG A 146 17.77 -7.43 -13.11
N ALA A 147 17.10 -7.78 -12.02
CA ALA A 147 16.02 -6.94 -11.50
C ALA A 147 16.49 -5.50 -11.18
N LEU A 148 17.65 -5.32 -10.55
CA LEU A 148 18.16 -3.98 -10.26
C LEU A 148 18.54 -3.20 -11.54
N GLY A 149 19.11 -3.89 -12.53
CA GLY A 149 19.49 -3.27 -13.80
C GLY A 149 18.29 -2.73 -14.56
N ASP A 150 17.23 -3.52 -14.64
CA ASP A 150 15.99 -3.12 -15.31
C ASP A 150 15.22 -2.06 -14.48
N ALA A 151 15.25 -2.11 -13.15
CA ALA A 151 14.71 -1.05 -12.30
C ALA A 151 15.45 0.29 -12.48
N LEU A 152 16.78 0.28 -12.62
CA LEU A 152 17.59 1.47 -12.91
C LEU A 152 17.28 2.06 -14.29
N ALA A 153 17.20 1.22 -15.32
CA ALA A 153 16.81 1.69 -16.66
C ALA A 153 15.40 2.29 -16.67
N ALA A 154 14.45 1.70 -15.94
CA ALA A 154 13.11 2.24 -15.78
C ALA A 154 13.09 3.55 -14.98
N ALA A 155 13.98 3.73 -14.00
CA ALA A 155 14.14 4.97 -13.24
C ALA A 155 14.69 6.10 -14.12
N GLU A 156 15.71 5.83 -14.93
CA GLU A 156 16.22 6.79 -15.92
C GLU A 156 15.16 7.19 -16.94
N LEU A 157 14.37 6.22 -17.42
CA LEU A 157 13.24 6.49 -18.31
C LEU A 157 12.19 7.39 -17.66
N LEU A 158 11.88 7.18 -16.37
CA LEU A 158 10.97 8.02 -15.60
C LEU A 158 11.52 9.45 -15.47
N MET A 159 12.79 9.60 -15.07
CA MET A 159 13.45 10.91 -14.91
C MET A 159 13.57 11.66 -16.24
N LEU A 160 13.85 10.95 -17.34
CA LEU A 160 13.88 11.53 -18.68
C LEU A 160 12.49 12.01 -19.12
N ALA A 161 11.43 11.24 -18.82
CA ALA A 161 10.06 11.66 -19.09
C ALA A 161 9.68 12.91 -18.29
N ASP A 162 10.05 12.97 -17.00
CA ASP A 162 9.81 14.12 -16.13
C ASP A 162 10.51 15.38 -16.65
N LYS A 163 11.79 15.27 -17.05
CA LYS A 163 12.56 16.35 -17.69
C LYS A 163 11.92 16.89 -18.98
N ARG A 164 11.10 16.09 -19.67
CA ARG A 164 10.32 16.51 -20.86
C ARG A 164 8.96 17.13 -20.52
N GLY A 165 8.71 17.44 -19.25
CA GLY A 165 7.48 18.10 -18.81
C GLY A 165 6.31 17.15 -18.60
N ALA A 166 6.55 15.84 -18.44
CA ALA A 166 5.49 14.85 -18.27
C ALA A 166 4.81 14.87 -16.90
N ILE A 167 5.04 15.89 -16.06
CA ILE A 167 4.46 16.00 -14.70
C ILE A 167 2.94 15.83 -14.74
N ASP A 168 2.25 16.45 -15.70
CA ASP A 168 0.80 16.32 -15.84
C ASP A 168 0.38 14.91 -16.24
N GLU A 169 1.11 14.26 -17.15
CA GLU A 169 0.86 12.87 -17.59
C GLU A 169 1.13 11.88 -16.47
N ILE A 170 2.21 12.07 -15.71
CA ILE A 170 2.58 11.33 -14.51
C ILE A 170 1.46 11.47 -13.48
N GLN A 171 1.02 12.69 -13.18
CA GLN A 171 -0.08 12.93 -12.25
C GLN A 171 -1.40 12.33 -12.73
N LYS A 172 -1.72 12.40 -14.03
CA LYS A 172 -2.91 11.76 -14.62
C LYS A 172 -2.85 10.24 -14.48
N GLU A 173 -1.70 9.62 -14.70
CA GLU A 173 -1.56 8.16 -14.54
C GLU A 173 -1.59 7.72 -13.07
N ILE A 174 -0.97 8.47 -12.15
CA ILE A 174 -0.97 8.18 -10.70
C ILE A 174 -2.34 8.41 -10.07
N ARG A 175 -3.03 9.50 -10.43
CA ARG A 175 -4.44 9.73 -10.06
C ARG A 175 -5.34 8.64 -10.63
N GLY A 176 -4.81 7.85 -11.56
CA GLY A 176 -5.48 6.80 -12.26
C GLY A 176 -6.05 7.32 -13.57
N GLY A 177 -5.52 6.81 -14.67
CA GLY A 177 -6.40 6.44 -15.79
C GLY A 177 -7.61 5.56 -15.35
N VAL A 178 -7.66 5.16 -14.08
CA VAL A 178 -8.83 4.75 -13.30
C VAL A 178 -9.84 5.89 -13.16
N LYS A 179 -10.56 6.17 -14.25
CA LYS A 179 -11.78 6.96 -14.14
C LYS A 179 -12.83 6.16 -13.37
N PRO A 180 -13.62 6.80 -12.49
CA PRO A 180 -14.75 6.14 -11.87
C PRO A 180 -15.67 5.62 -13.00
N ALA A 181 -16.01 4.32 -12.95
CA ALA A 181 -16.95 3.73 -13.90
C ALA A 181 -18.38 4.22 -13.62
N PHE A 182 -18.63 4.74 -12.42
CA PHE A 182 -19.86 5.38 -12.02
C PHE A 182 -19.57 6.42 -10.92
N LEU A 183 -20.44 7.40 -10.77
CA LEU A 183 -20.41 8.39 -9.70
C LEU A 183 -21.70 8.31 -8.88
N PRO A 184 -21.67 8.63 -7.57
CA PRO A 184 -22.89 8.85 -6.81
C PRO A 184 -23.76 9.96 -7.44
N LYS A 185 -25.06 9.96 -7.16
CA LYS A 185 -25.98 10.95 -7.75
C LYS A 185 -25.57 12.37 -7.36
N GLY A 186 -25.37 13.24 -8.35
CA GLY A 186 -24.98 14.63 -8.14
C GLY A 186 -23.49 14.82 -7.78
N TRP A 187 -22.66 13.78 -7.92
CA TRP A 187 -21.22 13.90 -7.86
C TRP A 187 -20.63 14.15 -9.24
N ASP A 188 -19.55 14.94 -9.27
CA ASP A 188 -18.65 15.13 -10.39
C ASP A 188 -17.21 14.78 -9.96
N GLU A 189 -16.24 14.92 -10.87
CA GLU A 189 -14.83 14.69 -10.56
C GLU A 189 -14.32 15.65 -9.46
N LYS A 190 -14.86 16.87 -9.35
CA LYS A 190 -14.46 17.85 -8.35
C LYS A 190 -14.81 17.39 -6.94
N LYS A 191 -15.98 16.78 -6.73
CA LYS A 191 -16.33 16.17 -5.44
C LYS A 191 -15.36 15.08 -5.01
N ILE A 192 -14.84 14.26 -5.93
CA ILE A 192 -13.81 13.27 -5.57
C ILE A 192 -12.52 13.96 -5.12
N GLN A 193 -12.16 15.08 -5.76
CA GLN A 193 -10.95 15.83 -5.42
C GLN A 193 -11.00 16.48 -4.04
N THR A 194 -12.18 16.68 -3.43
CA THR A 194 -12.27 17.20 -2.06
C THR A 194 -11.89 16.16 -1.00
N ILE A 195 -11.94 14.86 -1.33
CA ILE A 195 -11.55 13.78 -0.42
C ILE A 195 -10.02 13.84 -0.21
N PRO A 196 -9.50 13.88 1.03
CA PRO A 196 -8.07 13.92 1.29
C PRO A 196 -7.31 12.67 0.84
N ARG A 197 -6.01 12.81 0.58
CA ARG A 197 -5.07 11.70 0.32
C ARG A 197 -4.36 11.26 1.61
N THR A 198 -5.12 11.16 2.69
CA THR A 198 -4.61 10.81 4.03
C THR A 198 -5.30 9.56 4.56
N ALA A 199 -4.74 9.01 5.64
CA ALA A 199 -5.35 7.88 6.34
C ALA A 199 -6.63 8.29 7.05
N GLY A 200 -7.66 7.45 6.96
CA GLY A 200 -8.97 7.79 7.47
C GLY A 200 -10.04 6.73 7.27
N ILE A 201 -11.24 7.12 7.67
CA ILE A 201 -12.45 6.31 7.62
C ILE A 201 -13.33 6.84 6.49
N LEU A 202 -13.92 5.92 5.73
CA LEU A 202 -14.88 6.21 4.67
C LEU A 202 -16.22 5.57 5.02
N TRP A 203 -17.30 6.34 4.92
CA TRP A 203 -18.69 5.84 4.99
C TRP A 203 -19.37 6.07 3.65
N PHE A 204 -19.92 4.99 3.10
CA PHE A 204 -20.66 4.97 1.84
C PHE A 204 -22.14 4.95 2.16
N HIS A 205 -22.83 6.02 1.81
CA HIS A 205 -24.21 6.30 2.18
C HIS A 205 -25.16 5.95 1.05
N GLY A 206 -26.26 5.29 1.39
CA GLY A 206 -27.39 5.08 0.49
C GLY A 206 -28.45 6.15 0.63
N LYS A 207 -29.65 5.86 0.11
CA LYS A 207 -30.82 6.73 0.31
C LYS A 207 -31.09 6.97 1.81
N ASN A 208 -31.59 8.16 2.14
CA ASN A 208 -31.95 8.57 3.49
C ASN A 208 -30.78 8.47 4.49
N ASP A 209 -29.54 8.71 4.02
CA ASP A 209 -28.32 8.70 4.83
C ASP A 209 -28.01 7.35 5.52
N LYS A 210 -28.57 6.26 4.99
CA LYS A 210 -28.30 4.92 5.50
C LYS A 210 -26.89 4.48 5.10
N ILE A 211 -26.02 4.25 6.07
CA ILE A 211 -24.66 3.71 5.81
C ILE A 211 -24.78 2.29 5.23
N LEU A 212 -24.28 2.11 4.00
CA LEU A 212 -24.22 0.83 3.29
C LEU A 212 -22.93 0.07 3.60
N TYR A 213 -21.82 0.82 3.63
CA TYR A 213 -20.47 0.28 3.77
C TYR A 213 -19.57 1.26 4.52
N ILE A 214 -18.73 0.74 5.40
CA ILE A 214 -17.66 1.49 6.09
C ILE A 214 -16.31 0.81 5.87
N CYS A 215 -15.24 1.58 5.66
CA CYS A 215 -13.90 1.02 5.60
C CYS A 215 -12.80 1.98 6.09
N ALA A 216 -11.69 1.40 6.52
CA ALA A 216 -10.45 2.10 6.85
C ALA A 216 -9.50 2.05 5.66
N THR A 217 -8.68 3.08 5.50
CA THR A 217 -7.67 3.16 4.42
C THR A 217 -6.54 4.10 4.80
N ARG A 218 -5.36 3.90 4.20
CA ARG A 218 -4.22 4.83 4.26
C ARG A 218 -4.37 6.04 3.37
N ASN A 219 -5.18 5.90 2.32
CA ASN A 219 -5.45 6.95 1.34
C ASN A 219 -6.93 6.91 0.98
N MET A 220 -7.69 7.88 1.50
CA MET A 220 -9.14 7.94 1.31
C MET A 220 -9.53 8.15 -0.15
N ARG A 221 -8.92 9.11 -0.82
CA ARG A 221 -9.24 9.42 -2.23
C ARG A 221 -8.98 8.22 -3.16
N GLU A 222 -7.82 7.58 -3.03
CA GLU A 222 -7.48 6.41 -3.87
C GLU A 222 -8.40 5.23 -3.59
N LYS A 223 -8.75 5.00 -2.32
CA LYS A 223 -9.71 3.95 -1.95
C LYS A 223 -11.07 4.19 -2.59
N VAL A 224 -11.56 5.44 -2.58
CA VAL A 224 -12.82 5.81 -3.25
C VAL A 224 -12.70 5.59 -4.76
N LEU A 225 -11.66 6.10 -5.42
CA LEU A 225 -11.45 5.91 -6.85
C LEU A 225 -11.42 4.42 -7.23
N SER A 226 -10.67 3.60 -6.49
CA SER A 226 -10.58 2.16 -6.71
C SER A 226 -11.94 1.45 -6.55
N LEU A 227 -12.78 1.89 -5.62
CA LEU A 227 -14.10 1.31 -5.41
C LEU A 227 -15.09 1.73 -6.50
N LEU A 228 -15.03 3.00 -6.92
CA LEU A 228 -15.86 3.52 -7.99
C LEU A 228 -15.48 2.97 -9.39
N SER A 229 -14.27 2.44 -9.54
CA SER A 229 -13.77 1.91 -10.81
C SER A 229 -13.90 0.38 -10.95
N ASN A 230 -13.96 -0.38 -9.86
CA ASN A 230 -13.88 -1.84 -9.90
C ASN A 230 -15.06 -2.50 -9.18
N VAL A 231 -16.17 -2.64 -9.92
CA VAL A 231 -17.51 -2.93 -9.38
C VAL A 231 -17.95 -4.38 -9.45
N ASN A 232 -17.07 -5.26 -9.92
CA ASN A 232 -17.42 -6.65 -10.23
C ASN A 232 -16.95 -7.67 -9.18
N ARG A 233 -16.59 -7.24 -7.95
CA ARG A 233 -16.09 -8.15 -6.91
C ARG A 233 -16.78 -7.94 -5.56
N GLY A 234 -17.37 -9.03 -5.05
CA GLY A 234 -17.76 -9.17 -3.64
C GLY A 234 -18.93 -8.30 -3.18
N PRO A 235 -19.03 -7.99 -1.87
CA PRO A 235 -20.11 -7.21 -1.25
C PRO A 235 -20.28 -5.77 -1.79
N LEU A 236 -19.34 -5.31 -2.61
CA LEU A 236 -19.25 -3.94 -3.13
C LEU A 236 -20.13 -3.71 -4.36
N SER A 237 -20.62 -4.77 -5.01
CA SER A 237 -21.61 -4.63 -6.09
C SER A 237 -22.91 -3.97 -5.59
N ALA A 238 -23.38 -4.36 -4.41
CA ALA A 238 -24.56 -3.79 -3.77
C ALA A 238 -24.36 -2.33 -3.33
N VAL A 239 -23.13 -1.92 -3.00
CA VAL A 239 -22.79 -0.51 -2.73
C VAL A 239 -23.05 0.32 -3.98
N ARG A 240 -22.57 -0.10 -5.16
CA ARG A 240 -22.75 0.64 -6.42
C ARG A 240 -24.20 1.00 -6.70
N GLU A 241 -25.10 0.02 -6.58
CA GLU A 241 -26.52 0.19 -6.91
C GLU A 241 -27.23 1.15 -5.95
N GLY A 242 -26.76 1.20 -4.69
CA GLY A 242 -27.38 1.99 -3.64
C GLY A 242 -26.69 3.30 -3.30
N LEU A 243 -25.49 3.58 -3.81
CA LEU A 243 -24.63 4.70 -3.36
C LEU A 243 -25.21 6.08 -3.75
N PHE A 244 -25.44 6.91 -2.74
CA PHE A 244 -25.90 8.29 -2.87
C PHE A 244 -24.82 9.30 -2.48
N ASP A 245 -24.03 9.01 -1.44
CA ASP A 245 -22.98 9.93 -0.99
C ASP A 245 -21.83 9.19 -0.30
N ILE A 246 -20.71 9.87 -0.11
CA ILE A 246 -19.57 9.35 0.65
C ILE A 246 -19.12 10.43 1.63
N SER A 247 -19.10 10.09 2.92
CA SER A 247 -18.49 10.94 3.95
C SER A 247 -17.18 10.32 4.44
N PHE A 248 -16.32 11.15 5.03
CA PHE A 248 -14.98 10.74 5.42
C PHE A 248 -14.44 11.50 6.62
N GLU A 249 -13.53 10.87 7.34
CA GLU A 249 -12.84 11.46 8.50
C GLU A 249 -11.34 11.13 8.44
N SER A 250 -10.49 12.16 8.47
CA SER A 250 -9.04 11.97 8.56
C SER A 250 -8.69 11.56 9.98
N THR A 251 -8.04 10.41 10.12
CA THR A 251 -7.59 9.91 11.44
C THR A 251 -6.11 10.18 11.68
N GLY A 252 -5.36 10.48 10.62
CA GLY A 252 -3.93 10.69 10.71
C GLY A 252 -3.10 9.41 10.83
N SER A 253 -3.72 8.25 11.03
CA SER A 253 -3.02 6.97 11.04
C SER A 253 -3.93 5.83 10.59
N ASP A 254 -3.41 4.96 9.73
CA ASP A 254 -4.07 3.74 9.29
C ASP A 254 -4.47 2.84 10.46
N LEU A 255 -3.65 2.81 11.52
CA LEU A 255 -3.94 2.06 12.74
C LEU A 255 -5.22 2.57 13.40
N LEU A 256 -5.34 3.88 13.59
CA LEU A 256 -6.51 4.51 14.20
C LEU A 256 -7.75 4.28 13.35
N ALA A 257 -7.66 4.48 12.02
CA ALA A 257 -8.75 4.21 11.11
C ALA A 257 -9.25 2.75 11.23
N LYS A 258 -8.34 1.78 11.23
CA LYS A 258 -8.68 0.35 11.36
C LYS A 258 -9.35 0.04 12.70
N LEU A 259 -8.85 0.59 13.80
CA LEU A 259 -9.44 0.40 15.13
C LEU A 259 -10.87 0.94 15.19
N CYS A 260 -11.07 2.18 14.72
CA CYS A 260 -12.39 2.82 14.69
C CYS A 260 -13.39 2.03 13.84
N VAL A 261 -12.98 1.56 12.65
CA VAL A 261 -13.84 0.78 11.76
C VAL A 261 -14.17 -0.59 12.34
N ALA A 262 -13.17 -1.31 12.88
CA ALA A 262 -13.41 -2.61 13.51
C ALA A 262 -14.42 -2.51 14.66
N SER A 263 -14.30 -1.44 15.47
CA SER A 263 -15.26 -1.10 16.52
C SER A 263 -16.67 -0.83 15.96
N ALA A 264 -16.79 -0.02 14.89
CA ALA A 264 -18.06 0.32 14.29
C ALA A 264 -18.78 -0.91 13.71
N LEU A 265 -18.03 -1.81 13.05
CA LEU A 265 -18.53 -3.06 12.48
C LEU A 265 -19.00 -4.07 13.53
N PHE A 266 -18.48 -3.97 14.75
CA PHE A 266 -18.92 -4.80 15.86
C PHE A 266 -20.23 -4.29 16.47
N LYS A 267 -20.34 -2.96 16.64
CA LYS A 267 -21.55 -2.32 17.18
C LYS A 267 -22.72 -2.34 16.20
N ASN A 268 -22.44 -2.24 14.91
CA ASN A 268 -23.46 -2.05 13.88
C ASN A 268 -23.29 -3.06 12.76
N LYS A 269 -24.42 -3.51 12.21
CA LYS A 269 -24.43 -4.30 10.97
C LYS A 269 -24.68 -3.37 9.80
N TYR A 270 -23.71 -3.28 8.90
CA TYR A 270 -23.87 -2.55 7.64
C TYR A 270 -24.17 -3.52 6.50
N PRO A 271 -25.09 -3.18 5.58
CA PRO A 271 -25.55 -4.08 4.52
C PRO A 271 -24.44 -4.73 3.69
N CYS A 272 -23.37 -3.99 3.39
CA CYS A 272 -22.31 -4.42 2.48
C CYS A 272 -20.98 -4.70 3.19
N ASN A 273 -20.95 -4.70 4.53
CA ASN A 273 -19.81 -5.21 5.28
C ASN A 273 -20.05 -6.67 5.65
N VAL A 274 -19.00 -7.48 5.60
CA VAL A 274 -19.06 -8.85 6.14
C VAL A 274 -19.42 -8.76 7.62
N ALA A 275 -20.37 -9.59 8.06
CA ALA A 275 -20.73 -9.68 9.46
C ALA A 275 -19.51 -10.08 10.28
N VAL A 276 -19.06 -9.20 11.16
CA VAL A 276 -18.00 -9.51 12.12
C VAL A 276 -18.63 -10.41 13.17
N ARG A 277 -18.18 -11.66 13.26
CA ARG A 277 -18.59 -12.56 14.34
C ARG A 277 -18.07 -11.99 15.66
N SER A 278 -18.85 -12.13 16.73
CA SER A 278 -18.32 -11.94 18.07
C SER A 278 -17.04 -12.76 18.20
N PRO A 279 -15.90 -12.18 18.62
CA PRO A 279 -14.70 -12.97 18.82
C PRO A 279 -15.03 -14.05 19.84
N SER A 280 -15.12 -15.30 19.38
CA SER A 280 -15.47 -16.47 20.20
C SER A 280 -14.37 -16.78 21.22
N ASP A 281 -13.19 -16.20 21.03
CA ASP A 281 -12.07 -16.22 21.96
C ASP A 281 -11.49 -14.81 22.03
N VAL A 282 -11.83 -14.07 23.08
CA VAL A 282 -10.91 -13.04 23.55
C VAL A 282 -9.77 -13.81 24.21
N GLY A 283 -8.81 -14.33 23.43
CA GLY A 283 -7.61 -14.98 23.97
C GLY A 283 -6.94 -14.13 25.06
N ALA A 284 -5.94 -14.67 25.77
CA ALA A 284 -5.32 -14.08 26.98
C ALA A 284 -5.35 -12.54 27.05
N PRO A 285 -5.78 -11.92 28.17
CA PRO A 285 -5.88 -10.46 28.31
C PRO A 285 -4.67 -9.72 27.74
N LEU A 286 -4.91 -8.59 27.08
CA LEU A 286 -3.79 -7.77 26.62
C LEU A 286 -3.08 -7.19 27.87
N PRO A 287 -1.76 -7.38 28.01
CA PRO A 287 -1.01 -6.76 29.09
C PRO A 287 -0.98 -5.23 28.92
N ASP A 288 -0.59 -4.54 29.97
CA ASP A 288 -0.26 -3.13 29.89
C ASP A 288 0.86 -2.93 28.86
N MET A 289 0.57 -2.13 27.85
CA MET A 289 1.47 -1.93 26.73
C MET A 289 1.26 -0.60 26.04
N VAL A 290 2.27 -0.20 25.28
CA VAL A 290 2.21 0.91 24.35
C VAL A 290 2.49 0.42 22.95
N VAL A 291 1.62 0.80 22.03
CA VAL A 291 1.70 0.44 20.62
C VAL A 291 2.12 1.68 19.85
N PHE A 292 3.18 1.54 19.06
CA PHE A 292 3.68 2.58 18.16
C PHE A 292 3.37 2.21 16.71
N GLY A 293 2.86 3.18 15.96
CA GLY A 293 2.64 3.06 14.51
C GLY A 293 2.97 4.35 13.77
N PRO A 294 2.92 4.34 12.43
CA PRO A 294 3.10 5.55 11.62
C PRO A 294 2.09 6.65 12.01
N GLY A 295 2.60 7.88 12.18
CA GLY A 295 1.83 9.09 12.47
C GLY A 295 1.29 9.76 11.22
N ARG A 296 0.98 11.06 11.32
CA ARG A 296 0.35 11.86 10.25
C ARG A 296 1.32 12.24 9.15
N SER A 297 2.59 12.37 9.50
CA SER A 297 3.69 12.77 8.63
C SER A 297 4.93 11.93 8.92
N GLU A 298 5.90 12.02 8.02
CA GLU A 298 7.24 11.50 8.25
C GLU A 298 7.84 12.10 9.53
N GLY A 299 8.56 11.30 10.30
CA GLY A 299 9.09 11.69 11.61
C GLY A 299 8.04 11.77 12.74
N GLU A 300 6.77 11.43 12.50
CA GLU A 300 5.74 11.36 13.55
C GLU A 300 5.26 9.92 13.75
N LYS A 301 4.97 9.55 15.00
CA LYS A 301 4.33 8.27 15.38
C LYS A 301 2.99 8.50 16.05
N VAL A 302 2.05 7.57 15.80
CA VAL A 302 0.92 7.38 16.69
C VAL A 302 1.34 6.46 17.83
N VAL A 303 0.95 6.85 19.04
CA VAL A 303 1.12 6.10 20.28
C VAL A 303 -0.27 5.72 20.78
N ILE A 304 -0.52 4.43 20.99
CA ILE A 304 -1.77 3.93 21.58
C ILE A 304 -1.43 3.26 22.91
N VAL A 305 -2.13 3.68 23.96
CA VAL A 305 -1.90 3.16 25.31
C VAL A 305 -2.96 2.13 25.66
N VAL A 306 -2.52 0.96 26.12
CA VAL A 306 -3.36 -0.12 26.63
C VAL A 306 -3.01 -0.35 28.08
N ARG A 307 -4.01 -0.31 28.96
CA ARG A 307 -3.85 -0.62 30.39
C ARG A 307 -5.09 -1.29 30.94
N ASN A 308 -4.92 -2.24 31.86
CA ASN A 308 -6.01 -3.01 32.46
C ASN A 308 -6.94 -3.63 31.41
N ASN A 309 -6.35 -4.17 30.34
CA ASN A 309 -7.09 -4.75 29.22
C ASN A 309 -8.09 -3.78 28.56
N GLN A 310 -7.75 -2.48 28.52
CA GLN A 310 -8.51 -1.43 27.85
C GLN A 310 -7.58 -0.51 27.06
N VAL A 311 -8.04 -0.07 25.88
CA VAL A 311 -7.36 0.99 25.13
C VAL A 311 -7.77 2.33 25.73
N LEU A 312 -6.83 3.03 26.35
CA LEU A 312 -7.09 4.29 27.05
C LEU A 312 -7.25 5.47 26.09
N GLY A 313 -6.54 5.43 24.97
CA GLY A 313 -6.53 6.51 23.98
C GLY A 313 -5.31 6.45 23.09
N PHE A 314 -5.09 7.54 22.35
CA PHE A 314 -3.94 7.71 21.48
C PHE A 314 -3.35 9.11 21.57
N GLN A 315 -2.12 9.26 21.11
CA GLN A 315 -1.47 10.55 20.92
C GLN A 315 -0.52 10.48 19.72
N PHE A 316 -0.26 11.62 19.09
CA PHE A 316 0.79 11.76 18.09
C PHE A 316 2.04 12.36 18.73
N VAL A 317 3.21 11.79 18.45
CA VAL A 317 4.50 12.21 18.99
C VAL A 317 5.55 12.26 17.89
N ASP A 318 6.46 13.21 17.96
CA ASP A 318 7.59 13.31 17.05
C ASP A 318 8.66 12.27 17.42
N GLU A 319 9.23 11.61 16.42
CA GLU A 319 10.23 10.54 16.53
C GLU A 319 11.62 11.07 16.90
N GLU A 320 11.92 12.33 16.55
CA GLU A 320 13.19 13.01 16.88
C GLU A 320 13.24 13.51 18.34
N GLY A 321 12.09 13.56 19.03
CA GLY A 321 11.99 14.02 20.41
C GLY A 321 12.01 12.88 21.43
N SER A 322 12.72 13.06 22.55
CA SER A 322 12.49 12.21 23.72
C SER A 322 11.15 12.58 24.37
N PHE A 323 10.15 11.70 24.28
CA PHE A 323 8.88 11.85 25.01
C PHE A 323 8.83 10.93 26.23
N SER A 324 8.37 11.45 27.36
CA SER A 324 8.08 10.61 28.53
C SER A 324 6.67 10.02 28.42
N LEU A 325 6.50 8.80 28.94
CA LEU A 325 5.17 8.19 29.07
C LEU A 325 4.20 9.06 29.88
N SER A 326 4.68 9.81 30.87
CA SER A 326 3.85 10.74 31.63
C SER A 326 3.26 11.85 30.75
N CYS A 327 4.07 12.45 29.88
CA CYS A 327 3.62 13.49 28.95
C CYS A 327 2.59 12.97 27.94
N VAL A 328 2.79 11.75 27.44
CA VAL A 328 1.81 11.07 26.57
C VAL A 328 0.50 10.85 27.33
N MET A 329 0.57 10.37 28.57
CA MET A 329 -0.61 10.08 29.39
C MET A 329 -1.44 11.33 29.72
N GLU A 330 -0.81 12.46 29.98
CA GLU A 330 -1.46 13.74 30.31
C GLU A 330 -2.24 14.33 29.13
N SER A 331 -1.84 14.01 27.91
CA SER A 331 -2.38 14.58 26.67
C SER A 331 -3.12 13.56 25.79
N LEU A 332 -3.40 12.37 26.34
CA LEU A 332 -4.11 11.28 25.67
C LEU A 332 -5.46 11.75 25.12
N ARG A 333 -5.63 11.61 23.81
CA ARG A 333 -6.94 11.71 23.18
C ARG A 333 -7.68 10.40 23.40
N ARG A 334 -8.75 10.46 24.20
CA ARG A 334 -9.61 9.30 24.42
C ARG A 334 -10.38 8.98 23.15
N PHE A 335 -10.56 7.69 22.90
CA PHE A 335 -11.61 7.26 21.97
C PHE A 335 -12.97 7.60 22.59
N PRO A 336 -14.01 7.90 21.80
CA PRO A 336 -15.36 8.16 22.32
C PRO A 336 -15.78 7.09 23.33
N GLU A 337 -16.19 7.49 24.53
CA GLU A 337 -16.43 6.59 25.66
C GLU A 337 -17.47 5.51 25.30
N SER A 338 -17.23 4.26 25.75
CA SER A 338 -18.01 3.00 25.55
C SER A 338 -17.43 1.91 24.62
N LEU A 339 -16.13 1.89 24.32
CA LEU A 339 -15.56 0.90 23.39
C LEU A 339 -14.47 0.04 24.01
N ASN A 340 -14.76 -1.23 24.23
CA ASN A 340 -13.72 -2.24 24.44
C ASN A 340 -13.01 -2.49 23.10
N LEU A 341 -11.96 -1.72 22.82
CA LEU A 341 -11.17 -1.82 21.59
C LEU A 341 -10.16 -2.97 21.61
N VAL A 342 -9.96 -3.65 22.75
CA VAL A 342 -8.95 -4.71 22.88
C VAL A 342 -9.17 -5.88 21.91
N PRO A 343 -10.39 -6.42 21.75
CA PRO A 343 -10.66 -7.48 20.76
C PRO A 343 -10.37 -7.06 19.32
N HIS A 344 -10.36 -5.74 19.04
CA HIS A 344 -10.10 -5.17 17.72
C HIS A 344 -8.64 -4.79 17.51
N LEU A 345 -7.93 -4.46 18.59
CA LEU A 345 -6.51 -4.15 18.55
C LEU A 345 -5.68 -5.38 18.23
N ARG A 346 -6.00 -6.55 18.79
CA ARG A 346 -5.20 -7.77 18.58
C ARG A 346 -5.10 -8.21 17.11
N PRO A 347 -6.20 -8.31 16.32
CA PRO A 347 -6.11 -8.62 14.90
C PRO A 347 -5.31 -7.58 14.10
N VAL A 348 -5.39 -6.30 14.50
CA VAL A 348 -4.64 -5.22 13.83
C VAL A 348 -3.14 -5.31 14.18
N LEU A 349 -2.79 -5.66 15.41
CA LEU A 349 -1.41 -5.89 15.86
C LEU A 349 -0.74 -7.09 15.16
N GLN A 350 -1.50 -8.16 14.88
CA GLN A 350 -1.00 -9.36 14.19
C GLN A 350 -0.60 -9.10 12.72
N GLY A 351 -0.99 -7.94 12.14
CA GLY A 351 -0.69 -7.55 10.75
C GLY A 351 0.65 -6.85 10.50
N ASN A 352 1.66 -7.09 11.36
CA ASN A 352 3.06 -6.66 11.21
C ASN A 352 3.28 -5.22 10.71
N ARG A 353 2.96 -4.20 11.54
CA ARG A 353 3.41 -2.79 11.33
C ARG A 353 3.61 -1.99 12.62
N PHE A 354 3.55 -2.64 13.78
CA PHE A 354 3.50 -1.94 15.06
C PHE A 354 4.57 -2.43 16.01
N ARG A 355 5.31 -1.49 16.61
CA ARG A 355 6.23 -1.81 17.70
C ARG A 355 5.43 -1.80 19.00
N VAL A 356 5.51 -2.88 19.75
CA VAL A 356 4.84 -3.00 21.06
C VAL A 356 5.91 -2.96 22.15
N VAL A 357 5.69 -2.12 23.15
CA VAL A 357 6.52 -2.04 24.35
C VAL A 357 5.63 -2.38 25.55
N PHE A 358 6.06 -3.34 26.35
CA PHE A 358 5.40 -3.67 27.62
C PHE A 358 5.90 -2.73 28.71
N GLN A 359 4.99 -2.29 29.58
CA GLN A 359 5.35 -1.53 30.78
C GLN A 359 5.79 -2.45 31.91
#